data_AF-A0A151S5D8-F1
#
_entry.id   AF-A0A151S5D8-F1
#
_cell.length_a   1.000
_cell.length_b   1.000
_cell.length_c   1.000
_cell.angle_alpha   90.00
_cell.angle_beta   90.00
_cell.angle_gamma   90.00
#
_symmetry.space_group_name_H-M   'P 1'
#
loop_
_entity.id
_entity.type
_entity.pdbx_description
1 polymer ?
#
loop_
_entity_poly.entity_id
_entity_poly.type
_entity_poly.pdbx_seq_one_letter_code
_entity_poly.pdbx_strand_id
1 'polypeptide(L)'
;MSVIRWVSLPLSILKFNCDGAFYNNSLASCGNVLRDSNRTFILAFSGMTGNCCVVQAELWTIFHGLQIIKDEYLHYHIIIESDSYIAIQFLNDGCPLIHPCYSLLNQIVKMSGDFFELDCVYVF
;
A
#
# COMPACT_ATOMS: atom_id res chain seq x y z
N MET A 1 -21.60 -2.08 -24.44
CA MET A 1 -20.86 -2.79 -23.38
C MET A 1 -19.80 -1.83 -22.85
N SER A 2 -19.87 -1.44 -21.58
CA SER A 2 -18.81 -0.65 -20.94
C SER A 2 -17.65 -1.58 -20.61
N VAL A 3 -16.51 -1.38 -21.29
CA VAL A 3 -15.28 -2.11 -20.95
C VAL A 3 -14.72 -1.48 -19.69
N ILE A 4 -14.65 -2.26 -18.61
CA ILE A 4 -13.88 -1.87 -17.41
C ILE A 4 -12.42 -1.87 -17.83
N ARG A 5 -11.87 -0.67 -18.02
CA ARG A 5 -10.46 -0.47 -18.37
C ARG A 5 -9.83 0.37 -17.29
N TRP A 6 -8.64 -0.03 -16.91
CA TRP A 6 -7.76 0.80 -16.11
C TRP A 6 -7.55 2.15 -16.81
N VAL A 7 -7.49 3.25 -16.06
CA VAL A 7 -7.19 4.60 -16.59
C VAL A 7 -5.76 4.94 -16.19
N SER A 8 -4.96 5.32 -17.19
CA SER A 8 -3.56 5.70 -16.98
C SER A 8 -3.52 7.07 -16.29
N LEU A 9 -2.64 7.19 -15.30
CA LEU A 9 -2.39 8.43 -14.57
C LEU A 9 -1.50 9.38 -15.39
N PRO A 10 -1.45 10.67 -15.02
CA PRO A 10 -0.45 11.60 -15.55
C PRO A 10 0.98 11.05 -15.55
N LEU A 11 1.81 11.57 -16.46
CA LEU A 11 3.24 11.25 -16.52
C LEU A 11 3.91 11.48 -15.15
N SER A 12 4.98 10.74 -14.87
CA SER A 12 5.76 10.79 -13.62
C SER A 12 5.07 10.31 -12.33
N ILE A 13 3.93 9.62 -12.45
CA ILE A 13 3.29 8.95 -11.33
C ILE A 13 3.59 7.45 -11.36
N LEU A 14 3.99 6.93 -10.21
CA LEU A 14 4.06 5.51 -9.94
C LEU A 14 2.84 5.10 -9.14
N LYS A 15 2.25 3.98 -9.53
CA LYS A 15 1.10 3.44 -8.81
C LYS A 15 1.44 2.11 -8.18
N PHE A 16 1.04 1.99 -6.93
CA PHE A 16 1.43 0.92 -6.07
C PHE A 16 0.20 0.22 -5.49
N ASN A 17 -0.19 -0.88 -6.13
CA ASN A 17 -1.33 -1.69 -5.73
C ASN A 17 -0.90 -2.65 -4.61
N CYS A 18 -1.62 -2.61 -3.49
CA CYS A 18 -1.38 -3.39 -2.29
C CYS A 18 -2.58 -4.27 -1.97
N ASP A 19 -2.32 -5.52 -1.61
CA ASP A 19 -3.32 -6.49 -1.16
C ASP A 19 -2.74 -7.35 -0.03
N GLY A 20 -3.50 -7.51 1.05
CA GLY A 20 -3.22 -8.39 2.18
C GLY A 20 -4.12 -9.62 2.14
N ALA A 21 -3.52 -10.82 2.06
CA ALA A 21 -4.27 -12.07 2.13
C ALA A 21 -4.26 -12.65 3.55
N PHE A 22 -5.38 -13.22 3.96
CA PHE A 22 -5.58 -13.79 5.29
C PHE A 22 -6.18 -15.19 5.22
N TYR A 23 -5.62 -16.12 6.00
CA TYR A 23 -6.02 -17.52 6.05
C TYR A 23 -6.10 -18.04 7.49
N ASN A 24 -7.20 -18.73 7.80
CA ASN A 24 -7.40 -19.54 9.01
C ASN A 24 -7.00 -18.86 10.33
N ASN A 25 -7.59 -17.69 10.60
CA ASN A 25 -7.50 -16.96 11.87
C ASN A 25 -6.12 -16.46 12.34
N SER A 26 -5.05 -16.73 11.61
CA SER A 26 -3.75 -16.16 11.97
C SER A 26 -2.76 -16.04 10.82
N LEU A 27 -2.84 -16.84 9.76
CA LEU A 27 -1.82 -16.77 8.72
C LEU A 27 -2.13 -15.64 7.74
N ALA A 28 -1.28 -14.62 7.75
CA ALA A 28 -1.35 -13.53 6.79
C ALA A 28 -0.15 -13.52 5.85
N SER A 29 -0.42 -13.09 4.63
CA SER A 29 0.59 -12.72 3.65
C SER A 29 0.26 -11.37 3.06
N CYS A 30 1.26 -10.72 2.50
CA CYS A 30 1.18 -9.43 1.86
C CYS A 30 1.70 -9.54 0.42
N GLY A 31 1.16 -8.73 -0.48
CA GLY A 31 1.61 -8.69 -1.86
C GLY A 31 1.32 -7.35 -2.52
N ASN A 32 2.22 -6.92 -3.39
CA ASN A 32 2.07 -5.64 -4.08
C ASN A 32 2.60 -5.67 -5.51
N VAL A 33 2.13 -4.71 -6.30
CA VAL A 33 2.58 -4.48 -7.68
C VAL A 33 2.78 -2.98 -7.90
N LEU A 34 3.96 -2.62 -8.38
CA LEU A 34 4.30 -1.26 -8.80
C LEU A 34 4.23 -1.14 -10.32
N ARG A 35 3.60 -0.08 -10.81
CA ARG A 35 3.48 0.23 -12.24
C ARG A 35 3.76 1.70 -12.51
N ASP A 36 4.28 2.00 -13.70
CA ASP A 36 4.41 3.37 -14.18
C ASP A 36 3.10 3.91 -14.78
N SER A 37 3.10 5.20 -15.13
CA SER A 37 2.02 5.86 -15.86
C SER A 37 1.65 5.17 -17.20
N ASN A 38 2.58 4.49 -17.86
CA ASN A 38 2.32 3.70 -19.08
C ASN A 38 1.74 2.31 -18.80
N ARG A 39 1.43 1.99 -17.54
CA ARG A 39 0.96 0.68 -17.05
C ARG A 39 2.01 -0.42 -17.16
N THR A 40 3.25 -0.04 -17.42
CA THR A 40 4.40 -0.94 -17.44
C THR A 40 4.60 -1.47 -16.03
N PHE A 41 4.72 -2.79 -15.93
CA PHE A 41 5.14 -3.44 -14.70
C PHE A 41 6.57 -3.02 -14.37
N ILE A 42 6.78 -2.54 -13.15
CA ILE A 42 8.12 -2.20 -12.64
C ILE A 42 8.61 -3.32 -11.74
N LEU A 43 7.85 -3.64 -10.68
CA LEU A 43 8.20 -4.68 -9.73
C LEU A 43 6.95 -5.23 -9.02
N ALA A 44 7.12 -6.36 -8.35
CA ALA A 44 6.17 -6.91 -7.41
C ALA A 44 6.90 -7.55 -6.23
N PHE A 45 6.23 -7.57 -5.09
CA PHE A 45 6.66 -8.28 -3.90
C PHE A 45 5.54 -9.17 -3.39
N SER A 46 5.91 -10.29 -2.78
CA SER A 46 5.01 -11.14 -2.01
C SER A 46 5.78 -11.72 -0.83
N GLY A 47 5.14 -11.75 0.34
CA GLY A 47 5.78 -12.21 1.56
C GLY A 47 4.79 -12.70 2.60
N MET A 48 5.24 -13.65 3.42
CA MET A 48 4.53 -14.07 4.61
C MET A 48 4.70 -13.01 5.71
N THR A 49 3.58 -12.53 6.26
CA THR A 49 3.57 -11.55 7.34
C THR A 49 3.49 -12.22 8.71
N GLY A 50 2.98 -13.47 8.75
CA GLY A 50 2.81 -14.24 9.97
C GLY A 50 1.47 -13.94 10.65
N ASN A 51 1.45 -13.94 11.98
CA ASN A 51 0.25 -13.77 12.78
C ASN A 51 -0.18 -12.31 12.91
N CYS A 52 -1.16 -11.88 12.12
CA CYS A 52 -1.75 -10.54 12.22
C CYS A 52 -3.21 -10.52 11.73
N CYS A 53 -3.98 -9.47 12.04
CA CYS A 53 -5.34 -9.34 11.50
C CYS A 53 -5.34 -8.83 10.05
N VAL A 54 -6.50 -8.92 9.37
CA VAL A 54 -6.67 -8.48 7.97
C VAL A 54 -6.14 -7.05 7.75
N VAL A 55 -6.53 -6.10 8.60
CA VAL A 55 -6.08 -4.70 8.47
C VAL A 55 -4.57 -4.57 8.68
N GLN A 56 -3.97 -5.37 9.56
CA GLN A 56 -2.52 -5.38 9.72
C GLN A 56 -1.83 -5.95 8.48
N ALA A 57 -2.37 -6.99 7.84
CA ALA A 57 -1.82 -7.56 6.61
C ALA A 57 -1.74 -6.50 5.50
N GLU A 58 -2.83 -5.74 5.31
CA GLU A 58 -2.89 -4.60 4.39
C GLU A 58 -1.83 -3.54 4.68
N LEU A 59 -1.72 -3.14 5.95
CA LEU A 59 -0.72 -2.15 6.37
C LEU A 59 0.71 -2.68 6.19
N TRP A 60 0.96 -3.98 6.41
CA TRP A 60 2.26 -4.59 6.16
C TRP A 60 2.61 -4.62 4.68
N THR A 61 1.64 -4.87 3.81
CA THR A 61 1.82 -4.75 2.36
C THR A 61 2.32 -3.36 1.97
N ILE A 62 1.67 -2.33 2.51
CA ILE A 62 2.03 -0.93 2.26
C ILE A 62 3.41 -0.60 2.83
N PHE A 63 3.69 -1.02 4.07
CA PHE A 63 4.98 -0.79 4.72
C PHE A 63 6.15 -1.37 3.91
N HIS A 64 6.10 -2.67 3.58
CA HIS A 64 7.16 -3.31 2.81
C HIS A 64 7.30 -2.72 1.41
N GLY A 65 6.17 -2.34 0.83
CA GLY A 65 6.14 -1.63 -0.42
C GLY A 65 6.89 -0.31 -0.42
N LEU A 66 6.59 0.54 0.56
CA LEU A 66 7.30 1.81 0.74
C LEU A 66 8.78 1.58 1.00
N GLN A 67 9.18 0.55 1.76
CA GLN A 67 10.60 0.22 1.91
C GLN A 67 11.28 -0.05 0.57
N ILE A 68 10.67 -0.87 -0.29
CA ILE A 68 11.20 -1.19 -1.62
C ILE A 68 11.27 0.07 -2.48
N ILE A 69 10.24 0.92 -2.43
CA ILE A 69 10.19 2.11 -3.28
C ILE A 69 11.20 3.17 -2.83
N LYS A 70 11.39 3.31 -1.52
CA LYS A 70 12.31 4.29 -0.92
C LYS A 70 13.75 4.11 -1.41
N ASP A 71 14.18 2.87 -1.60
CA ASP A 71 15.57 2.59 -1.98
C ASP A 71 15.86 2.95 -3.45
N GLU A 72 14.82 3.03 -4.31
CA GLU A 72 14.98 3.04 -5.76
C GLU A 72 14.28 4.22 -6.48
N TYR A 73 13.29 4.90 -5.85
CA TYR A 73 12.37 5.81 -6.57
C TYR A 73 11.99 7.10 -5.81
N LEU A 74 12.88 7.67 -4.99
CA LEU A 74 12.62 8.85 -4.12
C LEU A 74 12.03 10.10 -4.79
N HIS A 75 12.11 10.23 -6.12
CA HIS A 75 11.71 11.44 -6.86
C HIS A 75 10.39 11.32 -7.64
N TYR A 76 9.64 10.23 -7.45
CA TYR A 76 8.33 10.05 -8.09
C TYR A 76 7.19 10.41 -7.14
N HIS A 77 6.09 10.92 -7.72
CA HIS A 77 4.80 10.92 -7.04
C HIS A 77 4.27 9.49 -7.01
N ILE A 78 3.91 9.00 -5.83
CA ILE A 78 3.43 7.64 -5.63
C ILE A 78 1.98 7.66 -5.18
N ILE A 79 1.15 6.84 -5.83
CA ILE A 79 -0.22 6.59 -5.40
C ILE A 79 -0.31 5.15 -4.89
N ILE A 80 -0.56 4.99 -3.59
CA ILE A 80 -0.87 3.71 -2.97
C ILE A 80 -2.35 3.41 -3.18
N GLU A 81 -2.65 2.24 -3.73
CA GLU A 81 -4.01 1.73 -3.87
C GLU A 81 -4.18 0.46 -3.03
N SER A 82 -5.22 0.41 -2.20
CA SER A 82 -5.64 -0.78 -1.46
C SER A 82 -7.17 -0.90 -1.50
N ASP A 83 -7.68 -2.13 -1.50
CA ASP A 83 -9.10 -2.44 -1.39
C ASP A 83 -9.59 -2.53 0.07
N SER A 84 -8.72 -2.19 1.02
CA SER A 84 -9.07 -2.06 2.42
C SER A 84 -9.39 -0.62 2.78
N TYR A 85 -10.68 -0.31 2.79
CA TYR A 85 -11.18 1.00 3.24
C TYR A 85 -10.64 1.38 4.62
N ILE A 86 -10.59 0.42 5.56
CA ILE A 86 -10.10 0.67 6.93
C ILE A 86 -8.60 1.01 6.93
N ALA A 87 -7.79 0.33 6.12
CA ALA A 87 -6.36 0.63 6.04
C ALA A 87 -6.12 2.05 5.48
N ILE A 88 -6.82 2.42 4.41
CA ILE A 88 -6.74 3.77 3.82
C ILE A 88 -7.24 4.84 4.80
N GLN A 89 -8.36 4.59 5.50
CA GLN A 89 -8.86 5.50 6.53
C GLN A 89 -7.83 5.69 7.65
N PHE A 90 -7.19 4.61 8.12
CA PHE A 90 -6.15 4.72 9.14
C PHE A 90 -4.94 5.51 8.67
N LEU A 91 -4.52 5.37 7.41
CA LEU A 91 -3.42 6.12 6.83
C LEU A 91 -3.72 7.62 6.74
N ASN A 92 -4.95 7.97 6.35
CA ASN A 92 -5.35 9.37 6.16
C ASN A 92 -5.74 10.07 7.48
N ASP A 93 -6.48 9.39 8.35
CA ASP A 93 -7.11 10.00 9.53
C ASP A 93 -6.48 9.56 10.86
N GLY A 94 -5.60 8.56 10.83
CA GLY A 94 -5.03 7.93 12.01
C GLY A 94 -5.93 6.84 12.62
N CYS A 95 -5.45 6.25 13.72
CA CYS A 95 -6.24 5.33 14.55
C CYS A 95 -6.01 5.59 16.05
N PRO A 96 -6.87 5.08 16.94
CA PRO A 96 -6.69 5.24 18.39
C PRO A 96 -5.35 4.71 18.89
N LEU A 97 -4.75 5.38 19.88
CA LEU A 97 -3.44 5.02 20.46
C LEU A 97 -3.36 3.56 20.96
N ILE A 98 -4.48 3.04 21.47
CA ILE A 98 -4.57 1.67 22.01
C ILE A 98 -4.88 0.62 20.92
N HIS A 99 -5.07 1.04 19.67
CA HIS A 99 -5.42 0.14 18.58
C HIS A 99 -4.21 -0.73 18.19
N PRO A 100 -4.37 -2.04 17.92
CA PRO A 100 -3.27 -2.93 17.56
C PRO A 100 -2.45 -2.49 16.33
N CYS A 101 -3.05 -1.71 15.43
CA CYS A 101 -2.36 -1.17 14.24
C CYS A 101 -1.53 0.09 14.52
N TYR A 102 -1.69 0.75 15.67
CA TYR A 102 -1.14 2.10 15.90
C TYR A 102 0.37 2.17 15.70
N SER A 103 1.11 1.18 16.23
CA SER A 103 2.58 1.14 16.09
C SER A 103 3.02 1.04 14.62
N LEU A 104 2.43 0.11 13.86
CA LEU A 104 2.74 -0.09 12.45
C LEU A 104 2.34 1.12 11.61
N LEU A 105 1.14 1.66 11.85
CA LEU A 105 0.66 2.85 11.18
C LEU A 105 1.62 4.04 11.38
N ASN A 106 2.08 4.27 12.60
CA ASN A 106 3.02 5.34 12.90
C ASN A 106 4.39 5.13 12.21
N GLN A 107 4.80 3.89 11.98
CA GLN A 107 6.01 3.61 11.19
C GLN A 107 5.80 3.96 9.71
N ILE A 108 4.64 3.63 9.13
CA ILE A 108 4.29 3.98 7.75
C ILE A 108 4.23 5.50 7.58
N VAL A 109 3.54 6.21 8.48
CA VAL A 109 3.42 7.69 8.43
C VAL A 109 4.76 8.39 8.61
N LYS A 110 5.68 7.82 9.39
CA LYS A 110 7.05 8.36 9.47
C LYS A 110 7.81 8.15 8.16
N MET A 111 7.70 6.97 7.57
CA MET A 111 8.37 6.63 6.31
C MET A 111 7.81 7.43 5.13
N SER A 112 6.51 7.75 5.13
CA SER A 112 5.89 8.57 4.08
C SER A 112 6.51 9.97 4.00
N GLY A 113 7.07 10.50 5.09
CA GLY A 113 7.77 11.79 5.09
C GLY A 113 9.06 11.83 4.27
N ASP A 114 9.57 10.66 3.83
CA ASP A 114 10.78 10.58 3.00
C ASP A 114 10.48 10.68 1.49
N PHE A 115 9.20 10.69 1.09
CA PHE A 115 8.77 10.73 -0.30
C PHE A 115 8.42 12.15 -0.75
N PHE A 116 8.64 12.45 -2.03
CA PHE A 116 8.29 13.74 -2.61
C PHE A 116 6.78 14.03 -2.52
N GLU A 117 5.97 13.08 -2.99
CA GLU A 117 4.51 13.16 -2.94
C GLU A 117 3.95 11.74 -2.82
N LEU A 118 3.03 11.52 -1.88
CA LEU A 118 2.45 10.22 -1.59
C LEU A 118 0.96 10.37 -1.28
N ASP A 119 0.11 9.73 -2.08
CA ASP A 119 -1.33 9.66 -1.85
C ASP A 119 -1.77 8.22 -1.55
N CYS A 120 -2.79 8.07 -0.70
CA CYS A 120 -3.41 6.79 -0.38
C CYS A 120 -4.87 6.79 -0.85
N VAL A 121 -5.22 5.86 -1.74
CA VAL A 121 -6.53 5.79 -2.38
C VAL A 121 -7.16 4.42 -2.18
N TYR A 122 -8.43 4.43 -1.79
CA TYR A 122 -9.24 3.23 -1.72
C TYR A 122 -9.76 2.84 -3.13
N VAL A 123 -9.65 1.56 -3.49
CA VAL A 123 -10.12 1.01 -4.77
C VAL A 123 -11.08 -0.16 -4.55
N PHE A 124 -12.03 -0.36 -5.47
CA PHE A 124 -13.07 -1.42 -5.42
C PHE A 124 -12.76 -2.57 -6.37
#